data_AF-A0A9P0PK81-F1
#
_entry.id   AF-A0A9P0PK81-F1
#
_cell.length_a   1.000
_cell.length_b   1.000
_cell.length_c   1.000
_cell.angle_alpha   90.00
_cell.angle_beta   90.00
_cell.angle_gamma   90.00
#
_symmetry.space_group_name_H-M   'P 1'
#
loop_
_entity.id
_entity.type
_entity.pdbx_description
1 polymer ?
#
loop_
_entity_poly.entity_id
_entity_poly.type
_entity_poly.pdbx_seq_one_letter_code
_entity_poly.pdbx_strand_id
1 'polypeptide(L)'
;MRILEMDQATEVAKLQQHLSLLKQEYSKLQTKYHDVEFKYNAISASNGKGTDDTFASRLLKTVSSLYNSETYSDIDIILKEEKMKAHKLVLAQEAIYGMNLCSVIERELDWSDIETEVAMAIISWIYTSNLDFNIIWISSEAD
;
A
#
# COMPACT_ATOMS: atom_id res chain seq x y z
N MET A 1 20.29 -22.88 -59.04
CA MET A 1 21.09 -22.47 -57.86
C MET A 1 20.61 -21.11 -57.34
N ARG A 2 20.73 -20.01 -58.10
CA ARG A 2 20.32 -18.65 -57.69
C ARG A 2 18.84 -18.47 -57.28
N ILE A 3 17.90 -19.22 -57.87
CA ILE A 3 16.47 -19.15 -57.55
C ILE A 3 16.14 -19.84 -56.23
N LEU A 4 16.82 -20.96 -55.91
CA LEU A 4 16.64 -21.70 -54.66
C LEU A 4 17.22 -20.92 -53.45
N GLU A 5 18.35 -20.24 -53.63
CA GLU A 5 18.93 -19.35 -52.60
C GLU A 5 18.03 -18.14 -52.30
N MET A 6 17.34 -17.61 -53.32
CA MET A 6 16.41 -16.48 -53.15
C MET A 6 15.14 -16.87 -52.39
N ASP A 7 14.64 -18.09 -52.60
CA ASP A 7 13.48 -18.62 -51.88
C ASP A 7 13.82 -18.86 -50.40
N GLN A 8 15.01 -19.42 -50.14
CA GLN A 8 15.52 -19.63 -48.79
C GLN A 8 15.77 -18.32 -48.04
N ALA A 9 16.31 -17.29 -48.71
CA ALA A 9 16.47 -15.96 -48.13
C ALA A 9 15.13 -15.29 -47.80
N THR A 10 14.11 -15.51 -48.64
CA THR A 10 12.75 -15.00 -48.42
C THR A 10 12.07 -15.68 -47.24
N GLU A 11 12.26 -16.99 -47.08
CA GLU A 11 11.74 -17.76 -45.95
C GLU A 11 12.39 -17.34 -44.62
N VAL A 12 13.72 -17.15 -44.62
CA VAL A 12 14.44 -16.64 -43.45
C VAL A 12 13.94 -15.26 -43.05
N ALA A 13 13.70 -14.36 -44.02
CA ALA A 13 13.16 -13.02 -43.73
C ALA A 13 11.76 -13.07 -43.10
N LYS A 14 10.87 -13.95 -43.60
CA LYS A 14 9.54 -14.17 -43.02
C LYS A 14 9.64 -14.69 -41.57
N LEU A 15 10.51 -15.67 -41.32
CA LEU A 15 10.71 -16.23 -39.98
C LEU A 15 11.25 -15.18 -39.00
N GLN A 16 12.19 -14.34 -39.44
CA GLN A 16 12.70 -13.23 -38.63
C GLN A 16 11.60 -12.21 -38.29
N GLN A 17 10.73 -11.89 -39.26
CA GLN A 17 9.58 -11.02 -39.02
C GLN A 17 8.60 -11.65 -38.00
N HIS A 18 8.25 -12.93 -38.16
CA HIS A 18 7.39 -13.63 -37.21
C HIS A 18 8.00 -13.68 -35.79
N LEU A 19 9.30 -13.94 -35.68
CA LEU A 19 9.99 -13.95 -34.40
C LEU A 19 9.98 -12.56 -33.74
N SER A 20 10.15 -11.50 -34.53
CA SER A 20 10.08 -10.11 -34.04
C SER A 20 8.69 -9.79 -33.50
N LEU A 21 7.64 -10.11 -34.25
CA LEU A 21 6.25 -9.93 -33.82
C LEU A 21 5.93 -10.74 -32.56
N LEU A 22 6.39 -11.99 -32.49
CA LEU A 22 6.18 -12.84 -31.32
C LEU A 22 6.86 -12.27 -30.07
N LYS A 23 8.09 -11.77 -30.19
CA LYS A 23 8.80 -11.09 -29.09
C LYS A 23 8.04 -9.84 -28.63
N GLN A 24 7.49 -9.08 -29.56
CA GLN A 24 6.69 -7.90 -29.24
C GLN A 24 5.40 -8.26 -28.48
N GLU A 25 4.65 -9.26 -28.96
CA GLU A 25 3.44 -9.72 -28.28
C GLU A 25 3.73 -10.33 -26.91
N TYR A 26 4.82 -11.08 -26.79
CA TYR A 26 5.27 -11.62 -25.51
C TYR A 26 5.63 -10.52 -24.51
N SER A 27 6.33 -9.47 -24.96
CA SER A 27 6.63 -8.31 -24.10
C SER A 27 5.36 -7.59 -23.65
N LYS A 28 4.39 -7.35 -24.55
CA LYS A 28 3.09 -6.77 -24.19
C LYS A 28 2.34 -7.63 -23.17
N LEU A 29 2.38 -8.95 -23.33
CA LEU A 29 1.75 -9.89 -22.41
C LEU A 29 2.41 -9.85 -21.03
N GLN A 30 3.74 -9.83 -20.97
CA GLN A 30 4.48 -9.69 -19.71
C GLN A 30 4.12 -8.41 -18.96
N THR A 31 4.04 -7.26 -19.66
CA THR A 31 3.61 -5.99 -19.05
C THR A 31 2.19 -6.09 -18.50
N LYS A 32 1.24 -6.61 -19.30
CA LYS A 32 -0.15 -6.78 -18.84
C LYS A 32 -0.27 -7.72 -17.64
N TYR A 33 0.49 -8.82 -17.65
CA TYR A 33 0.52 -9.77 -16.55
C TYR A 33 1.03 -9.09 -15.27
N HIS A 34 2.13 -8.34 -15.38
CA HIS A 34 2.68 -7.58 -14.27
C HIS A 34 1.67 -6.57 -13.70
N ASP A 35 0.97 -5.82 -14.57
CA ASP A 35 -0.04 -4.85 -14.13
C ASP A 35 -1.21 -5.52 -13.39
N VAL A 36 -1.67 -6.68 -13.86
CA VAL A 36 -2.75 -7.44 -13.23
C VAL A 36 -2.29 -8.02 -11.90
N GLU A 37 -1.11 -8.62 -11.85
CA GLU A 37 -0.51 -9.17 -10.63
C GLU A 37 -0.29 -8.07 -9.58
N PHE A 38 0.21 -6.90 -10.00
CA PHE A 38 0.37 -5.74 -9.12
C PHE A 38 -0.96 -5.28 -8.52
N LYS A 39 -2.00 -5.12 -9.35
CA LYS A 39 -3.34 -4.73 -8.88
C LYS A 39 -3.95 -5.78 -7.96
N TYR A 40 -3.81 -7.06 -8.31
CA TYR A 40 -4.30 -8.16 -7.49
C TYR A 40 -3.60 -8.18 -6.13
N ASN A 41 -2.28 -8.01 -6.10
CA ASN A 41 -1.51 -7.97 -4.87
C ASN A 41 -1.91 -6.79 -3.99
N ALA A 42 -2.12 -5.60 -4.56
CA ALA A 42 -2.60 -4.44 -3.81
C ALA A 42 -3.99 -4.67 -3.18
N ILE A 43 -4.95 -5.19 -3.96
CA ILE A 43 -6.30 -5.50 -3.48
C ILE A 43 -6.29 -6.62 -2.45
N SER A 44 -5.45 -7.64 -2.65
CA SER A 44 -5.35 -8.78 -1.73
C SER A 44 -4.70 -8.38 -0.41
N ALA A 45 -3.72 -7.47 -0.47
CA ALA A 45 -3.04 -6.94 0.71
C ALA A 45 -3.98 -6.06 1.54
N SER A 46 -4.81 -5.20 0.92
CA SER A 46 -5.77 -4.36 1.66
C SER A 46 -6.91 -5.16 2.29
N ASN A 47 -7.33 -6.27 1.66
CA ASN A 47 -8.41 -7.11 2.18
C ASN A 47 -7.97 -8.18 3.19
N GLY A 48 -6.68 -8.23 3.57
CA GLY A 48 -6.15 -9.22 4.50
C GLY A 48 -6.28 -10.68 4.05
N LYS A 49 -6.61 -10.92 2.76
CA LYS A 49 -6.82 -12.26 2.15
C LYS A 49 -5.73 -12.68 1.16
N GLY A 50 -4.65 -11.90 1.04
CA GLY A 50 -3.50 -12.25 0.21
C GLY A 50 -2.71 -13.43 0.77
N THR A 51 -2.03 -14.16 -0.11
CA THR A 51 -0.96 -15.07 0.32
C THR A 51 0.07 -14.25 1.10
N ASP A 52 0.47 -14.75 2.26
CA ASP A 52 1.21 -13.98 3.28
C ASP A 52 2.58 -13.43 2.84
N ASP A 53 3.02 -13.68 1.60
CA ASP A 53 4.41 -13.55 1.17
C ASP A 53 4.68 -12.56 0.01
N THR A 54 3.75 -11.65 -0.26
CA THR A 54 4.03 -10.52 -1.18
C THR A 54 4.78 -9.41 -0.45
N PHE A 55 5.55 -8.59 -1.18
CA PHE A 55 6.20 -7.41 -0.59
C PHE A 55 5.16 -6.45 0.02
N ALA A 56 4.03 -6.24 -0.67
CA ALA A 56 2.95 -5.38 -0.20
C ALA A 56 2.34 -5.89 1.10
N SER A 57 2.04 -7.19 1.22
CA SER A 57 1.50 -7.77 2.46
C SER A 57 2.48 -7.68 3.63
N ARG A 58 3.79 -7.92 3.38
CA ARG A 58 4.83 -7.72 4.40
C ARG A 58 4.95 -6.26 4.81
N LEU A 59 4.92 -5.32 3.86
CA LEU A 59 4.97 -3.89 4.15
C LEU A 59 3.77 -3.44 4.99
N LEU A 60 2.55 -3.84 4.62
CA LEU A 60 1.36 -3.52 5.41
C LEU A 60 1.44 -4.12 6.82
N LYS A 61 1.86 -5.39 6.97
CA LYS A 61 2.08 -5.99 8.30
C LYS A 61 3.10 -5.21 9.13
N THR A 62 4.20 -4.79 8.51
CA THR A 62 5.21 -3.96 9.18
C THR A 62 4.61 -2.63 9.61
N VAL A 63 3.89 -1.92 8.73
CA VAL A 63 3.24 -0.65 9.08
C VAL A 63 2.22 -0.85 10.21
N SER A 64 1.35 -1.86 10.13
CA SER A 64 0.40 -2.18 11.21
C SER A 64 1.11 -2.44 12.55
N SER A 65 2.28 -3.09 12.54
CA SER A 65 3.05 -3.35 13.76
C SER A 65 3.67 -2.10 14.40
N LEU A 66 3.69 -0.98 13.68
CA LEU A 66 4.14 0.32 14.20
C LEU A 66 3.04 1.08 14.95
N TYR A 67 1.81 0.57 15.00
CA TYR A 67 0.73 1.19 15.77
C TYR A 67 1.13 1.36 17.24
N ASN A 68 1.10 2.60 17.73
CA ASN A 68 1.57 3.01 19.06
C ASN A 68 2.97 2.48 19.43
N SER A 69 3.84 2.30 18.43
CA SER A 69 5.24 1.89 18.66
C SER A 69 6.13 3.12 18.79
N GLU A 70 7.07 3.08 19.72
CA GLU A 70 8.14 4.08 19.81
C GLU A 70 9.13 3.97 18.64
N THR A 71 9.24 2.77 18.05
CA THR A 71 10.20 2.47 16.98
C THR A 71 9.92 3.32 15.74
N TYR A 72 10.85 4.21 15.38
CA TYR A 72 10.72 5.17 14.28
C TYR A 72 9.63 6.25 14.47
N SER A 73 9.03 6.36 15.66
CA SER A 73 8.09 7.43 15.94
C SER A 73 8.77 8.80 15.86
N ASP A 74 8.09 9.73 15.22
CA ASP A 74 8.57 11.10 14.98
C ASP A 74 7.53 12.17 15.36
N ILE A 75 6.38 11.74 15.87
CA ILE A 75 5.30 12.58 16.39
C ILE A 75 4.53 11.87 17.51
N ASP A 76 4.17 12.61 18.55
CA ASP A 76 3.30 12.18 19.65
C ASP A 76 1.89 12.76 19.43
N ILE A 77 0.85 11.95 19.52
CA ILE A 77 -0.53 12.42 19.49
C ILE A 77 -0.97 12.63 20.94
N ILE A 78 -1.37 13.86 21.29
CA ILE A 78 -1.86 14.20 22.62
C ILE A 78 -3.35 13.89 22.67
N LEU A 79 -3.74 13.00 23.57
CA LEU A 79 -5.13 12.68 23.90
C LEU A 79 -5.49 13.32 25.23
N LYS A 80 -6.74 13.18 25.68
CA LYS A 80 -7.22 13.77 26.95
C LYS A 80 -6.41 13.32 28.16
N GLU A 81 -6.09 12.04 28.22
CA GLU A 81 -5.48 11.42 29.41
C GLU A 81 -4.06 10.92 29.16
N GLU A 82 -3.68 10.71 27.89
CA GLU A 82 -2.41 10.09 27.53
C GLU A 82 -1.81 10.64 26.24
N LYS A 83 -0.61 10.17 25.91
CA LYS A 83 0.06 10.44 24.64
C LYS A 83 0.32 9.13 23.90
N MET A 84 0.11 9.14 22.59
CA MET A 84 0.34 8.00 21.72
C MET A 84 1.52 8.24 20.78
N LYS A 85 2.37 7.24 20.58
CA LYS A 85 3.46 7.30 19.60
C LYS A 85 2.93 7.10 18.18
N ALA A 86 3.36 7.95 17.25
CA ALA A 86 2.92 7.89 15.86
C ALA A 86 4.02 8.28 14.85
N HIS A 87 3.67 8.12 13.57
CA HIS A 87 4.58 8.21 12.44
C HIS A 87 4.00 9.16 11.40
N LYS A 88 4.68 10.27 11.14
CA LYS A 88 4.25 11.28 10.16
C LYS A 88 4.04 10.68 8.78
N LEU A 89 4.90 9.74 8.38
CA LEU A 89 4.77 9.02 7.09
C LEU A 89 3.43 8.29 6.96
N VAL A 90 2.98 7.65 8.04
CA VAL A 90 1.73 6.87 8.05
C VAL A 90 0.52 7.81 8.11
N LEU A 91 0.59 8.84 8.96
CA LEU A 91 -0.47 9.85 9.08
C LEU A 91 -0.66 10.69 7.81
N ALA A 92 0.42 10.94 7.05
CA ALA A 92 0.39 11.73 5.83
C ALA A 92 -0.31 11.04 4.65
N GLN A 93 -0.61 9.74 4.76
CA GLN A 93 -1.33 8.98 3.73
C GLN A 93 -2.76 9.51 3.51
N GLU A 94 -3.40 10.03 4.56
CA GLU A 94 -4.73 10.63 4.46
C GLU A 94 -4.62 12.13 4.13
N ALA A 95 -5.23 12.53 3.01
CA ALA A 95 -5.11 13.86 2.42
C ALA A 95 -5.57 15.02 3.34
N ILE A 96 -6.32 14.72 4.41
CA ILE A 96 -6.78 15.69 5.41
C ILE A 96 -5.60 16.19 6.28
N TYR A 97 -4.56 15.35 6.47
CA TYR A 97 -3.37 15.68 7.27
C TYR A 97 -2.09 15.85 6.40
N GLY A 98 -2.11 15.29 5.18
CA GLY A 98 -0.91 15.02 4.39
C GLY A 98 -0.16 16.20 3.77
N MET A 99 -0.77 17.37 3.59
CA MET A 99 -0.07 18.47 2.89
C MET A 99 0.85 19.33 3.77
N ASN A 100 0.87 19.13 5.09
CA ASN A 100 1.76 19.87 5.99
C ASN A 100 2.48 19.03 7.06
N LEU A 101 2.05 17.80 7.37
CA LEU A 101 2.65 17.06 8.50
C LEU A 101 4.13 16.71 8.29
N CYS A 102 4.54 16.35 7.08
CA CYS A 102 5.94 16.01 6.77
C CYS A 102 6.88 17.24 6.76
N SER A 103 6.35 18.44 6.50
CA SER A 103 7.11 19.70 6.54
C SER A 103 7.08 20.37 7.91
N VAL A 104 6.16 19.97 8.79
CA VAL A 104 6.02 20.51 10.14
C VAL A 104 7.08 19.91 11.07
N ILE A 105 7.84 20.79 11.72
CA ILE A 105 8.89 20.43 12.71
C ILE A 105 8.28 19.94 14.03
N GLU A 106 7.03 20.30 14.30
CA GLU A 106 6.33 19.93 15.53
C GLU A 106 6.32 18.42 15.71
N ARG A 107 6.56 18.02 16.96
CA ARG A 107 6.63 16.61 17.38
C ARG A 107 5.39 16.21 18.17
N GLU A 108 4.39 17.08 18.24
CA GLU A 108 3.15 16.84 18.95
C GLU A 108 1.97 17.21 18.05
N LEU A 109 0.94 16.38 18.04
CA LEU A 109 -0.34 16.60 17.36
C LEU A 109 -1.43 16.59 18.43
N ASP A 110 -2.04 17.75 18.68
CA ASP A 110 -3.02 17.90 19.75
C ASP A 110 -4.42 17.44 19.31
N TRP A 111 -4.86 16.30 19.86
CA TRP A 111 -6.19 15.72 19.70
C TRP A 111 -6.92 15.64 21.06
N SER A 112 -6.53 16.46 22.04
CA SER A 112 -7.13 16.47 23.38
C SER A 112 -8.63 16.83 23.38
N ASP A 113 -9.13 17.47 22.32
CA ASP A 113 -10.55 17.74 22.14
C ASP A 113 -11.37 16.51 21.71
N ILE A 114 -10.72 15.45 21.22
CA ILE A 114 -11.36 14.22 20.76
C ILE A 114 -11.45 13.23 21.92
N GLU A 115 -12.54 12.48 21.98
CA GLU A 115 -12.67 11.34 22.91
C GLU A 115 -11.61 10.28 22.62
N THR A 116 -10.94 9.79 23.67
CA THR A 116 -9.75 8.92 23.56
C THR A 116 -10.05 7.68 22.73
N GLU A 117 -11.20 7.05 22.95
CA GLU A 117 -11.67 5.85 22.26
C GLU A 117 -11.87 6.09 20.77
N VAL A 118 -12.44 7.25 20.41
CA VAL A 118 -12.65 7.66 19.01
C VAL A 118 -11.32 7.96 18.33
N ALA A 119 -10.43 8.69 19.00
CA ALA A 119 -9.09 8.97 18.51
C ALA A 119 -8.29 7.68 18.26
N MET A 120 -8.32 6.75 19.22
CA MET A 120 -7.68 5.44 19.10
C MET A 120 -8.26 4.63 17.93
N ALA A 121 -9.59 4.62 17.75
CA ALA A 121 -10.22 3.93 16.63
C ALA A 121 -9.78 4.50 15.27
N ILE A 122 -9.71 5.82 15.15
CA ILE A 122 -9.22 6.51 13.93
C ILE A 122 -7.76 6.15 13.67
N ILE A 123 -6.89 6.25 14.67
CA ILE A 123 -5.45 5.97 14.51
C ILE A 123 -5.25 4.49 14.18
N SER A 124 -5.90 3.58 14.90
CA SER A 124 -5.85 2.14 14.61
C SER A 124 -6.27 1.85 13.17
N TRP A 125 -7.33 2.49 12.68
CA TRP A 125 -7.75 2.36 11.29
C TRP A 125 -6.71 2.87 10.30
N ILE A 126 -6.06 4.01 10.57
CA ILE A 126 -4.99 4.54 9.71
C ILE A 126 -3.85 3.52 9.57
N TYR A 127 -3.47 2.85 10.66
CA TYR A 127 -2.37 1.87 10.63
C TYR A 127 -2.75 0.51 10.05
N THR A 128 -3.99 0.06 10.26
CA THR A 128 -4.40 -1.31 9.97
C THR A 128 -5.37 -1.44 8.79
N SER A 129 -5.91 -0.31 8.31
CA SER A 129 -7.04 -0.25 7.37
C SER A 129 -8.28 -1.02 7.84
N ASN A 130 -8.41 -1.27 9.15
CA ASN A 130 -9.53 -1.98 9.77
C ASN A 130 -10.18 -1.10 10.84
N LEU A 131 -11.50 -0.90 10.74
CA LEU A 131 -12.30 -0.19 11.74
C LEU A 131 -13.01 -1.23 12.62
N ASP A 132 -12.59 -1.32 13.89
CA ASP A 132 -13.34 -2.08 14.89
C ASP A 132 -14.40 -1.19 15.53
N PHE A 133 -15.63 -1.30 15.05
CA PHE A 133 -16.75 -0.54 15.59
C PHE A 133 -17.13 -0.98 17.01
N ASN A 134 -16.70 -2.14 17.50
CA ASN A 134 -17.06 -2.60 18.85
C ASN A 134 -16.42 -1.74 19.95
N ILE A 135 -15.33 -1.03 19.65
CA ILE A 135 -14.66 -0.11 20.58
C ILE A 135 -15.55 1.10 20.90
N ILE A 136 -16.44 1.49 19.99
CA ILE A 136 -17.26 2.71 20.12
C ILE A 136 -18.55 2.47 20.92
N TRP A 137 -19.07 1.24 20.97
CA TRP A 137 -20.38 0.96 21.57
C TRP A 137 -20.33 0.70 23.09
N ILE A 138 -19.17 0.34 23.66
CA ILE A 138 -19.06 0.00 25.09
C ILE A 138 -19.25 1.24 25.99
N SER A 139 -18.95 2.44 25.47
CA SER A 139 -19.11 3.69 26.23
C SER A 139 -20.56 4.16 26.35
N SER A 140 -21.51 3.61 25.58
CA SER A 140 -22.92 4.04 25.60
C SER A 140 -23.81 3.29 26.59
N GLU A 141 -23.30 2.24 27.23
CA GLU A 141 -24.03 1.41 28.19
C GLU A 141 -23.62 1.64 29.66
N ALA A 142 -22.77 2.64 29.93
CA ALA A 142 -22.22 2.92 31.27
C ALA A 142 -22.84 4.13 31.99
N ASP A 143 -23.89 4.74 31.43
CA ASP A 143 -24.67 5.84 32.05
C ASP A 143 -26.11 5.42 32.43
#